data_AF-A0A5R9J3W8-F1
#
_entry.id   AF-A0A5R9J3W8-F1
#
_cell.length_a   1.000
_cell.length_b   1.000
_cell.length_c   1.000
_cell.angle_alpha   90.00
_cell.angle_beta   90.00
_cell.angle_gamma   90.00
#
_symmetry.space_group_name_H-M   'P 1'
#
loop_
_entity.id
_entity.type
_entity.pdbx_description
1 polymer ?
#
loop_
_entity_poly.entity_id
_entity_poly.type
_entity_poly.pdbx_seq_one_letter_code
_entity_poly.pdbx_strand_id
1 'polypeptide(L)'
;MTAGLVKRSLSLSGHRTSVALEAEFWRALERIASEESVGLAALVARIDQARDPARPLASALRVLALDRTRDTPSGCTKKCDKSSGC
;
A
#
# COMPACT_ATOMS: atom_id res chain seq x y z
N MET A 1 22.59 -5.71 7.58
CA MET A 1 21.32 -5.08 7.99
C MET A 1 20.23 -5.58 7.05
N THR A 2 19.66 -6.74 7.32
CA THR A 2 18.64 -7.33 6.44
C THR A 2 17.30 -6.86 6.95
N ALA A 3 16.70 -5.86 6.27
CA ALA A 3 15.37 -5.38 6.62
C ALA A 3 14.40 -6.57 6.65
N GLY A 4 13.91 -6.90 7.85
CA GLY A 4 13.12 -8.10 8.07
C GLY A 4 11.80 -8.02 7.31
N LEU A 5 11.54 -9.01 6.46
CA LEU A 5 10.23 -9.15 5.83
C LEU A 5 9.17 -9.33 6.92
N VAL A 6 8.22 -8.40 6.98
CA VAL A 6 7.07 -8.44 7.88
C VAL A 6 5.97 -9.25 7.20
N LYS A 7 5.64 -10.39 7.81
CA LYS A 7 4.54 -11.24 7.35
C LYS A 7 3.22 -10.74 7.95
N ARG A 8 2.22 -10.51 7.11
CA ARG A 8 0.84 -10.25 7.52
C ARG A 8 -0.10 -11.24 6.85
N SER A 9 -1.03 -11.77 7.64
CA SER A 9 -2.13 -12.60 7.16
C SER A 9 -3.37 -11.74 6.96
N LEU A 10 -3.90 -11.74 5.73
CA LEU A 10 -5.04 -10.96 5.31
C LEU A 10 -6.15 -11.90 4.84
N SER A 11 -7.40 -11.58 5.18
CA SER A 11 -8.57 -12.30 4.67
C SER A 11 -9.01 -11.62 3.38
N LEU A 12 -8.74 -12.25 2.24
CA LEU A 12 -9.07 -11.74 0.90
C LEU A 12 -10.12 -12.67 0.28
N SER A 13 -11.27 -12.13 -0.13
CA SER A 13 -12.32 -12.87 -0.87
C SER A 13 -12.67 -14.26 -0.29
N GLY A 14 -12.73 -14.39 1.03
CA GLY A 14 -13.08 -15.65 1.72
C GLY A 14 -11.91 -16.61 1.98
N HIS A 15 -10.70 -16.29 1.52
CA HIS A 15 -9.49 -17.09 1.77
C HIS A 15 -8.43 -16.27 2.54
N ARG A 16 -7.63 -16.97 3.35
CA ARG A 16 -6.55 -16.33 4.11
C ARG A 16 -5.26 -16.34 3.30
N THR A 17 -4.81 -15.17 2.90
CA THR A 17 -3.55 -14.99 2.17
C THR A 17 -2.48 -14.44 3.10
N SER A 18 -1.33 -15.11 3.17
CA SER A 18 -0.18 -14.64 3.94
C SER A 18 0.83 -13.99 3.02
N VAL A 19 1.15 -12.72 3.26
CA VAL A 19 2.11 -11.95 2.46
C VAL A 19 3.25 -11.47 3.34
N ALA A 20 4.49 -11.64 2.87
CA ALA A 20 5.68 -11.11 3.52
C ALA A 20 6.27 -9.98 2.69
N LEU A 21 6.33 -8.78 3.28
CA LEU A 21 6.83 -7.55 2.67
C LEU A 21 7.66 -6.76 3.67
N GLU A 22 8.58 -5.96 3.18
CA GLU A 22 9.36 -5.01 3.95
C GLU A 22 8.43 -3.99 4.62
N ALA A 23 8.78 -3.52 5.83
CA ALA A 23 7.90 -2.66 6.62
C ALA A 23 7.58 -1.34 5.90
N GLU A 24 8.50 -0.86 5.07
CA GLU A 24 8.42 0.36 4.28
C GLU A 24 7.31 0.24 3.23
N PHE A 25 7.17 -0.93 2.60
CA PHE A 25 6.06 -1.20 1.67
C PHE A 25 4.74 -1.27 2.42
N TRP A 26 4.68 -1.87 3.60
CA TRP A 26 3.45 -1.86 4.40
C TRP A 26 3.00 -0.45 4.74
N ARG A 27 3.92 0.42 5.17
CA ARG A 27 3.61 1.82 5.48
C ARG A 27 3.13 2.59 4.24
N ALA A 28 3.73 2.34 3.08
CA ALA A 28 3.28 2.95 1.82
C ALA A 28 1.86 2.50 1.46
N LEU A 29 1.54 1.21 1.58
CA LEU A 29 0.21 0.67 1.33
C LEU A 29 -0.82 1.20 2.32
N GLU A 30 -0.47 1.31 3.61
CA GLU A 30 -1.33 1.91 4.64
C GLU A 30 -1.66 3.37 4.32
N ARG A 31 -0.68 4.12 3.82
CA ARG A 31 -0.88 5.50 3.37
C ARG A 31 -1.81 5.58 2.17
N ILE A 32 -1.60 4.75 1.14
CA ILE A 32 -2.48 4.68 -0.04
C ILE A 32 -3.90 4.34 0.38
N ALA A 33 -4.07 3.34 1.24
CA ALA A 33 -5.37 2.94 1.75
C ALA A 33 -6.06 4.11 2.50
N SER A 34 -5.30 4.86 3.30
CA SER A 34 -5.79 6.06 4.00
C SER A 34 -6.18 7.18 3.03
N GLU A 35 -5.39 7.43 1.99
CA GLU A 35 -5.67 8.43 0.95
C GLU A 35 -6.93 8.08 0.15
N GLU A 36 -7.15 6.79 -0.13
CA GLU A 36 -8.35 6.28 -0.80
C GLU A 36 -9.55 6.07 0.15
N SER A 37 -9.40 6.34 1.45
CA SER A 37 -10.41 6.09 2.49
C SER A 37 -10.93 4.64 2.50
N VAL A 38 -10.05 3.67 2.21
CA VAL A 38 -10.34 2.23 2.25
C VAL A 38 -9.47 1.52 3.27
N GLY A 39 -9.90 0.36 3.75
CA GLY A 39 -9.06 -0.48 4.61
C GLY A 39 -7.92 -1.14 3.83
N LEU A 40 -6.76 -1.36 4.48
CA LEU A 40 -5.61 -2.05 3.88
C LEU A 40 -6.01 -3.41 3.27
N ALA A 41 -6.83 -4.19 3.97
CA ALA A 41 -7.31 -5.48 3.46
C ALA A 41 -8.16 -5.33 2.20
N ALA A 42 -8.99 -4.28 2.11
CA ALA A 42 -9.82 -4.01 0.93
C ALA A 42 -8.96 -3.56 -0.26
N LEU A 43 -7.95 -2.71 -0.03
CA LEU A 43 -6.97 -2.33 -1.04
C LEU A 43 -6.24 -3.57 -1.58
N VAL A 44 -5.72 -4.40 -0.67
CA VAL A 44 -5.01 -5.63 -1.06
C VAL A 44 -5.94 -6.60 -1.80
N ALA A 45 -7.21 -6.73 -1.39
CA ALA A 45 -8.18 -7.57 -2.09
C ALA A 45 -8.48 -7.08 -3.51
N ARG A 46 -8.58 -5.75 -3.72
CA ARG A 46 -8.75 -5.17 -5.07
C ARG A 46 -7.57 -5.51 -5.97
N ILE A 47 -6.34 -5.40 -5.45
CA ILE A 47 -5.13 -5.77 -6.19
C ILE A 47 -5.06 -7.27 -6.42
N ASP A 48 -5.49 -8.06 -5.44
CA ASP A 48 -5.57 -9.52 -5.56
C ASP A 48 -6.51 -9.92 -6.71
N GLN A 49 -7.65 -9.26 -6.85
CA GLN A 49 -8.58 -9.52 -7.95
C GLN A 49 -8.13 -8.95 -9.31
N ALA A 50 -7.43 -7.82 -9.32
CA ALA A 50 -7.02 -7.13 -10.55
C ALA A 50 -5.69 -7.63 -11.14
N ARG A 51 -4.86 -8.33 -10.35
CA ARG A 51 -3.56 -8.83 -10.84
C ARG A 51 -3.73 -10.05 -11.74
N ASP A 52 -2.72 -10.27 -12.58
CA ASP A 52 -2.55 -11.54 -13.26
C ASP A 52 -2.30 -12.69 -12.25
N PRO A 53 -3.00 -13.83 -12.38
CA PRO A 53 -2.89 -14.94 -11.43
C PRO A 53 -1.50 -15.59 -11.39
N ALA A 54 -0.70 -15.49 -12.47
CA ALA A 54 0.69 -15.96 -12.49
C ALA A 54 1.62 -15.05 -11.67
N ARG A 55 1.17 -13.84 -11.30
CA ARG A 55 1.97 -12.88 -10.53
C ARG A 55 1.74 -13.05 -9.01
N PRO A 56 2.82 -13.18 -8.22
CA PRO A 56 2.72 -13.19 -6.75
C PRO A 56 2.14 -11.88 -6.22
N LEU A 57 1.24 -11.98 -5.25
CA LEU A 57 0.60 -10.82 -4.61
C LEU A 57 1.63 -9.85 -4.00
N ALA A 58 2.68 -10.37 -3.37
CA ALA A 58 3.78 -9.56 -2.83
C ALA A 58 4.42 -8.66 -3.91
N SER A 59 4.66 -9.21 -5.09
CA SER A 59 5.24 -8.44 -6.21
C SER A 59 4.27 -7.43 -6.80
N ALA A 60 2.96 -7.71 -6.80
CA ALA A 60 1.94 -6.74 -7.21
C ALA A 60 1.88 -5.56 -6.24
N LEU A 61 1.90 -5.83 -4.93
CA LEU A 61 1.87 -4.81 -3.87
C LEU A 61 3.11 -3.91 -3.88
N ARG A 62 4.32 -4.47 -4.10
CA ARG A 62 5.53 -3.65 -4.24
C ARG A 62 5.45 -2.68 -5.42
N VAL A 63 4.92 -3.12 -6.55
CA VAL A 63 4.78 -2.25 -7.73
C VAL A 63 3.72 -1.19 -7.51
N LEU A 64 2.59 -1.50 -6.87
CA LEU A 64 1.61 -0.48 -6.49
C LEU A 64 2.25 0.62 -5.62
N ALA A 65 2.99 0.21 -4.58
CA ALA A 65 3.66 1.15 -3.70
C ALA A 65 4.67 2.03 -4.45
N LEU A 66 5.42 1.45 -5.40
CA LEU A 66 6.36 2.19 -6.25
C LEU A 66 5.64 3.14 -7.21
N ASP A 67 4.56 2.68 -7.85
CA ASP A 67 3.78 3.47 -8.81
C ASP A 67 3.21 4.73 -8.15
N ARG A 68 2.65 4.60 -6.94
CA ARG A 68 2.17 5.75 -6.17
C ARG A 68 3.26 6.78 -5.88
N THR A 69 4.49 6.34 -5.59
CA THR A 69 5.61 7.25 -5.36
C THR A 69 6.11 7.94 -6.64
N ARG A 70 5.91 7.30 -7.80
CA ARG A 70 6.26 7.87 -9.11
C ARG A 70 5.20 8.81 -9.65
N ASP A 71 3.93 8.57 -9.32
CA ASP A 71 2.79 9.43 -9.65
C ASP A 71 2.74 10.68 -8.74
N THR A 72 3.40 10.64 -7.59
CA THR A 72 3.70 11.88 -6.86
C THR A 72 4.81 12.58 -7.64
N PRO A 73 4.55 13.71 -8.36
CA PRO A 73 5.66 14.51 -8.85
C PRO A 73 6.51 14.83 -7.62
N SER A 74 7.80 14.52 -7.68
CA SER A 74 8.77 15.02 -6.73
C SER A 74 8.60 16.55 -6.68
N GLY A 75 7.92 17.05 -5.65
CA GLY A 75 7.39 18.40 -5.66
C GLY A 75 6.58 18.75 -4.41
N CYS A 76 7.26 19.38 -3.45
CA CYS A 76 6.70 20.11 -2.31
C CYS A 76 6.08 19.29 -1.17
N THR A 77 6.94 19.02 -0.18
CA THR A 77 6.55 19.03 1.23
C THR A 77 6.07 20.45 1.62
N LYS A 78 4.86 20.82 1.24
CA LYS A 78 4.18 22.00 1.80
C LYS A 78 2.77 21.62 2.21
N LYS A 79 2.65 20.98 3.36
CA LYS A 79 1.58 21.38 4.27
C LYS A 79 2.11 22.60 5.04
N CYS A 80 2.12 23.73 4.34
CA CYS A 80 2.16 25.03 5.00
C CYS A 80 0.74 25.29 5.47
N ASP A 81 0.60 25.47 6.77
CA ASP A 81 -0.50 26.12 7.47
C ASP A 81 -1.40 27.02 6.61
N LYS A 82 -2.70 26.79 6.70
CA LYS A 82 -3.63 27.90 6.97
C LYS A 82 -4.51 27.52 8.14
N SER A 83 -4.05 27.92 9.33
CA SER A 83 -4.90 28.67 10.24
C SER A 83 -5.59 29.80 9.46
N SER A 84 -6.91 29.84 9.50
CA SER A 84 -7.73 31.06 9.37
C SER A 84 -9.11 30.72 9.89
N GLY A 85 -9.27 30.87 11.21
CA GLY A 85 -10.51 31.41 11.72
C GLY A 85 -10.50 32.92 11.49
N CYS A 86 -11.56 33.42 10.88
CA CYS A 86 -12.20 34.70 11.11
C CYS A 86 -13.65 34.55 10.62
#